data_AF-A0A7K2NPR5-F1
#
_entry.id   AF-A0A7K2NPR5-F1
#
_cell.length_a   1.000
_cell.length_b   1.000
_cell.length_c   1.000
_cell.angle_alpha   90.00
_cell.angle_beta   90.00
_cell.angle_gamma   90.00
#
_symmetry.space_group_name_H-M   'P 1'
#
loop_
_entity.id
_entity.type
_entity.pdbx_description
1 polymer ?
#
loop_
_entity_poly.entity_id
_entity_poly.type
_entity_poly.pdbx_seq_one_letter_code
_entity_poly.pdbx_strand_id
1 'polypeptide(L)'
;PAATSGPEAARRRAERRAERVTAGATELEQRLADLLRTGLAGAEQAGYGLWEETAARMVDAQAPGLASRVRELGAIPSSGPGWPVRLLEECALLHLLDRGWLGRERLPDGLAATVRSRVGLPTSADGPPVRDHWLVLAQYDTADARLTTRRVWLYGKESDRTALLLSYGAAGRAPELTLPVGAALDAEISAYPGTGQQRAALGRQFAPPEPARTRPPGVATSQAAVRYGEALRDDP
;
A
#
# COMPACT_ATOMS: atom_id res chain seq x y z
N PRO A 1 17.45 -17.77 -29.11
CA PRO A 1 16.07 -17.42 -29.53
C PRO A 1 15.10 -17.43 -28.35
N ALA A 2 14.82 -16.25 -27.76
CA ALA A 2 13.65 -15.92 -26.92
C ALA A 2 13.84 -14.51 -26.33
N ALA A 3 13.75 -13.45 -27.16
CA ALA A 3 13.85 -12.06 -26.70
C ALA A 3 12.78 -11.16 -27.34
N THR A 4 11.59 -11.71 -27.57
CA THR A 4 10.44 -11.00 -28.17
C THR A 4 9.12 -11.35 -27.48
N SER A 5 9.13 -11.61 -26.17
CA SER A 5 7.92 -11.44 -25.33
C SER A 5 7.77 -9.96 -24.96
N GLY A 6 7.64 -9.12 -25.99
CA GLY A 6 7.89 -7.68 -25.94
C GLY A 6 6.91 -6.81 -25.13
N PRO A 7 7.10 -5.47 -25.17
CA PRO A 7 6.26 -4.48 -24.46
C PRO A 7 4.76 -4.63 -24.72
N GLU A 8 4.37 -5.02 -25.94
CA GLU A 8 2.98 -5.26 -26.30
C GLU A 8 2.36 -6.45 -25.55
N ALA A 9 3.13 -7.52 -25.34
CA ALA A 9 2.67 -8.67 -24.56
C ALA A 9 2.49 -8.30 -23.09
N ALA A 10 3.35 -7.42 -22.55
CA ALA A 10 3.20 -6.87 -21.20
C ALA A 10 1.95 -5.98 -21.09
N ARG A 11 1.72 -5.09 -22.08
CA ARG A 11 0.52 -4.24 -22.14
C ARG A 11 -0.76 -5.07 -22.17
N ARG A 12 -0.85 -6.06 -23.06
CA ARG A 12 -2.01 -6.97 -23.14
C ARG A 12 -2.26 -7.75 -21.84
N ARG A 13 -1.20 -8.12 -21.11
CA ARG A 13 -1.35 -8.76 -19.78
C ARG A 13 -1.89 -7.78 -18.74
N ALA A 14 -1.43 -6.53 -18.77
CA ALA A 14 -1.94 -5.48 -17.88
C ALA A 14 -3.41 -5.15 -18.17
N GLU A 15 -3.79 -5.05 -19.44
CA GLU A 15 -5.18 -4.84 -19.90
C GLU A 15 -6.10 -5.96 -19.39
N ARG A 16 -5.76 -7.23 -19.65
CA ARG A 16 -6.55 -8.38 -19.17
C ARG A 16 -6.64 -8.45 -17.65
N ARG A 17 -5.59 -8.06 -16.93
CA ARG A 17 -5.64 -7.94 -15.46
C ARG A 17 -6.63 -6.87 -15.06
N ALA A 18 -6.58 -5.70 -15.69
CA ALA A 18 -7.48 -4.61 -15.38
C ALA A 18 -8.95 -4.98 -15.63
N GLU A 19 -9.24 -5.75 -16.68
CA GLU A 19 -10.58 -6.30 -16.95
C GLU A 19 -11.07 -7.21 -15.81
N ARG A 20 -10.23 -8.16 -15.37
CA ARG A 20 -10.57 -9.06 -14.25
C ARG A 20 -10.84 -8.31 -12.96
N VAL A 21 -9.98 -7.35 -12.64
CA VAL A 21 -10.15 -6.50 -11.46
C VAL A 21 -11.43 -5.68 -11.57
N THR A 22 -11.74 -5.15 -12.75
CA THR A 22 -12.98 -4.37 -12.98
C THR A 22 -14.22 -5.23 -12.76
N ALA A 23 -14.23 -6.48 -13.23
CA ALA A 23 -15.31 -7.42 -12.97
C ALA A 23 -15.45 -7.71 -11.46
N GLY A 24 -14.33 -7.97 -10.77
CA GLY A 24 -14.30 -8.19 -9.32
C GLY A 24 -14.83 -6.99 -8.52
N ALA A 25 -14.33 -5.78 -8.80
CA ALA A 25 -14.78 -4.55 -8.15
C ALA A 25 -16.28 -4.28 -8.40
N THR A 26 -16.78 -4.60 -9.60
CA THR A 26 -18.22 -4.44 -9.90
C THR A 26 -19.08 -5.41 -9.09
N GLU A 27 -18.65 -6.67 -8.95
CA GLU A 27 -19.35 -7.64 -8.10
C GLU A 27 -19.28 -7.22 -6.61
N LEU A 28 -18.13 -6.74 -6.16
CA LEU A 28 -17.93 -6.30 -4.78
C LEU A 28 -18.84 -5.11 -4.43
N GLU A 29 -18.99 -4.14 -5.33
CA GLU A 29 -19.94 -3.03 -5.19
C GLU A 29 -21.38 -3.49 -5.03
N GLN A 30 -21.81 -4.51 -5.80
CA GLN A 30 -23.14 -5.08 -5.67
C GLN A 30 -23.33 -5.75 -4.30
N ARG A 31 -22.33 -6.51 -3.84
CA ARG A 31 -22.35 -7.14 -2.51
C ARG A 31 -22.38 -6.12 -1.38
N LEU A 32 -21.62 -5.03 -1.49
CA LEU A 32 -21.64 -3.93 -0.52
C LEU A 32 -23.02 -3.24 -0.48
N ALA A 33 -23.60 -2.96 -1.65
CA ALA A 33 -24.93 -2.38 -1.74
C ALA A 33 -26.01 -3.30 -1.15
N ASP A 34 -25.92 -4.61 -1.40
CA ASP A 34 -26.82 -5.61 -0.85
C ASP A 34 -26.71 -5.70 0.67
N LEU A 35 -25.49 -5.73 1.21
CA LEU A 35 -25.24 -5.71 2.65
C LEU A 35 -25.91 -4.50 3.32
N LEU A 36 -25.74 -3.30 2.74
CA LEU A 36 -26.36 -2.08 3.26
C LEU A 36 -27.88 -2.11 3.16
N ARG A 37 -28.41 -2.63 2.05
CA ARG A 37 -29.86 -2.77 1.83
C ARG A 37 -30.52 -3.75 2.80
N THR A 38 -29.85 -4.86 3.14
CA THR A 38 -30.33 -5.84 4.12
C THR A 38 -30.11 -5.40 5.57
N GLY A 39 -29.25 -4.39 5.78
CA GLY A 39 -28.87 -3.90 7.09
C GLY A 39 -27.69 -4.69 7.69
N LEU A 40 -26.92 -4.01 8.53
CA LEU A 40 -25.68 -4.56 9.09
C LEU A 40 -25.91 -5.56 10.22
N ALA A 41 -27.10 -5.59 10.84
CA ALA A 41 -27.38 -6.50 11.96
C ALA A 41 -27.18 -7.98 11.60
N GLY A 42 -27.44 -8.33 10.34
CA GLY A 42 -27.25 -9.67 9.78
C GLY A 42 -25.78 -10.11 9.62
N ALA A 43 -24.83 -9.17 9.60
CA ALA A 43 -23.42 -9.48 9.32
C ALA A 43 -22.75 -10.28 10.44
N GLU A 44 -23.25 -10.20 11.68
CA GLU A 44 -22.78 -11.05 12.78
C GLU A 44 -23.19 -12.52 12.57
N GLN A 45 -24.36 -12.77 11.97
CA GLN A 45 -24.84 -14.14 11.71
C GLN A 45 -24.37 -14.72 10.38
N ALA A 46 -23.98 -13.87 9.41
CA ALA A 46 -23.48 -14.30 8.09
C ALA A 46 -22.20 -15.16 8.17
N GLY A 47 -21.47 -15.08 9.28
CA GLY A 47 -20.28 -15.88 9.57
C GLY A 47 -19.06 -15.54 8.70
N TYR A 48 -17.89 -16.02 9.11
CA TYR A 48 -16.61 -15.74 8.42
C TYR A 48 -16.55 -16.31 6.98
N GLY A 49 -17.33 -17.35 6.69
CA GLY A 49 -17.32 -18.05 5.40
C GLY A 49 -17.72 -17.19 4.20
N LEU A 50 -18.74 -16.32 4.35
CA LEU A 50 -19.20 -15.43 3.27
C LEU A 50 -18.12 -14.41 2.89
N TRP A 51 -17.44 -13.86 3.90
CA TRP A 51 -16.34 -12.91 3.72
C TRP A 51 -15.13 -13.57 3.07
N GLU A 52 -14.77 -14.79 3.49
CA GLU A 52 -13.67 -15.52 2.87
C GLU A 52 -13.98 -15.93 1.41
N GLU A 53 -15.23 -16.32 1.10
CA GLU A 53 -15.65 -16.56 -0.29
C GLU A 53 -15.49 -15.28 -1.14
N THR A 54 -15.95 -14.15 -0.62
CA THR A 54 -15.83 -12.85 -1.31
C THR A 54 -14.36 -12.48 -1.50
N ALA A 55 -13.51 -12.69 -0.49
CA ALA A 55 -12.08 -12.44 -0.58
C ALA A 55 -11.38 -13.36 -1.58
N ALA A 56 -11.76 -14.64 -1.65
CA ALA A 56 -11.27 -15.57 -2.66
C ALA A 56 -11.60 -15.11 -4.08
N ARG A 57 -12.84 -14.65 -4.31
CA ARG A 57 -13.23 -14.06 -5.61
C ARG A 57 -12.38 -12.84 -5.97
N MET A 58 -11.99 -12.01 -5.01
CA MET A 58 -11.09 -10.89 -5.27
C MET A 58 -9.67 -11.35 -5.65
N VAL A 59 -9.18 -12.45 -5.07
CA VAL A 59 -7.91 -13.06 -5.50
C VAL A 59 -8.01 -13.57 -6.94
N ASP A 60 -9.11 -14.24 -7.30
CA ASP A 60 -9.36 -14.73 -8.67
C ASP A 60 -9.48 -13.58 -9.68
N ALA A 61 -10.08 -12.47 -9.24
CA ALA A 61 -10.16 -11.21 -9.98
C ALA A 61 -8.80 -10.49 -10.11
N GLN A 62 -7.73 -10.99 -9.49
CA GLN A 62 -6.40 -10.37 -9.43
C GLN A 62 -6.37 -9.04 -8.67
N ALA A 63 -7.21 -8.92 -7.65
CA ALA A 63 -7.32 -7.78 -6.75
C ALA A 63 -6.97 -8.17 -5.29
N PRO A 64 -5.72 -8.58 -4.99
CA PRO A 64 -5.37 -9.08 -3.66
C PRO A 64 -5.50 -8.02 -2.56
N GLY A 65 -5.40 -6.73 -2.90
CA GLY A 65 -5.64 -5.64 -1.96
C GLY A 65 -7.11 -5.57 -1.55
N LEU A 66 -8.05 -5.68 -2.50
CA LEU A 66 -9.48 -5.79 -2.20
C LEU A 66 -9.77 -7.05 -1.37
N ALA A 67 -9.10 -8.17 -1.68
CA ALA A 67 -9.23 -9.40 -0.89
C ALA A 67 -8.82 -9.22 0.58
N SER A 68 -7.75 -8.47 0.86
CA SER A 68 -7.34 -8.13 2.24
C SER A 68 -8.43 -7.34 2.95
N ARG A 69 -8.93 -6.28 2.31
CA ARG A 69 -9.95 -5.40 2.88
C ARG A 69 -11.26 -6.13 3.17
N VAL A 70 -11.67 -7.05 2.29
CA VAL A 70 -12.85 -7.90 2.53
C VAL A 70 -12.65 -8.81 3.75
N ARG A 71 -11.45 -9.38 3.96
CA ARG A 71 -11.17 -10.18 5.17
C ARG A 71 -11.19 -9.33 6.43
N GLU A 72 -10.65 -8.12 6.34
CA GLU A 72 -10.71 -7.15 7.45
C GLU A 72 -12.16 -6.83 7.81
N LEU A 73 -13.06 -6.62 6.84
CA LEU A 73 -14.50 -6.45 7.10
C LEU A 73 -15.09 -7.64 7.87
N GLY A 74 -14.74 -8.87 7.48
CA GLY A 74 -15.23 -10.09 8.12
C GLY A 74 -14.79 -10.26 9.58
N ALA A 75 -13.72 -9.59 10.01
CA ALA A 75 -13.25 -9.62 11.40
C ALA A 75 -13.96 -8.57 12.30
N ILE A 76 -14.60 -7.55 11.71
CA ILE A 76 -15.19 -6.43 12.45
C ILE A 76 -16.36 -6.85 13.35
N PRO A 77 -17.33 -7.69 12.92
CA PRO A 77 -18.45 -8.06 13.79
C PRO A 77 -18.00 -8.66 15.13
N SER A 78 -16.88 -9.39 15.15
CA SER A 78 -16.28 -9.98 16.36
C SER A 78 -15.39 -9.02 17.18
N SER A 79 -15.28 -7.75 16.79
CA SER A 79 -14.38 -6.76 17.45
C SER A 79 -14.96 -6.11 18.71
N GLY A 80 -16.16 -6.50 19.15
CA GLY A 80 -16.82 -5.99 20.35
C GLY A 80 -17.74 -4.77 20.11
N PRO A 81 -18.12 -4.03 21.15
CA PRO A 81 -19.11 -2.95 21.06
C PRO A 81 -18.78 -1.90 19.99
N GLY A 82 -19.81 -1.38 19.33
CA GLY A 82 -19.66 -0.37 18.27
C GLY A 82 -19.24 -0.92 16.90
N TRP A 83 -19.17 -2.24 16.74
CA TRP A 83 -18.81 -2.87 15.46
C TRP A 83 -19.70 -2.47 14.27
N PRO A 84 -21.02 -2.17 14.39
CA PRO A 84 -21.81 -1.82 13.20
C PRO A 84 -21.35 -0.51 12.57
N VAL A 85 -20.94 0.47 13.39
CA VAL A 85 -20.41 1.76 12.92
C VAL A 85 -19.07 1.53 12.23
N ARG A 86 -18.16 0.79 12.87
CA ARG A 86 -16.86 0.45 12.26
C ARG A 86 -17.02 -0.32 10.95
N LEU A 87 -17.96 -1.26 10.88
CA LEU A 87 -18.22 -2.01 9.67
C LEU A 87 -18.72 -1.09 8.56
N LEU A 88 -19.63 -0.17 8.87
CA LEU A 88 -20.12 0.83 7.90
C LEU A 88 -18.98 1.72 7.39
N GLU A 89 -18.12 2.22 8.27
CA GLU A 89 -16.96 3.06 7.93
C GLU A 89 -16.02 2.30 6.98
N GLU A 90 -15.67 1.06 7.32
CA GLU A 90 -14.77 0.25 6.50
C GLU A 90 -15.41 -0.17 5.16
N CYS A 91 -16.73 -0.43 5.13
CA CYS A 91 -17.49 -0.62 3.90
C CYS A 91 -17.49 0.64 3.03
N ALA A 92 -17.61 1.83 3.61
CA ALA A 92 -17.55 3.09 2.88
C ALA A 92 -16.15 3.33 2.27
N LEU A 93 -15.08 3.02 3.01
CA LEU A 93 -13.71 3.09 2.49
C LEU A 93 -13.48 2.09 1.35
N LEU A 94 -14.00 0.86 1.48
CA LEU A 94 -13.90 -0.14 0.41
C LEU A 94 -14.68 0.29 -0.83
N HIS A 95 -15.89 0.81 -0.65
CA HIS A 95 -16.69 1.41 -1.71
C HIS A 95 -15.91 2.51 -2.44
N LEU A 96 -15.31 3.46 -1.72
CA LEU A 96 -14.52 4.53 -2.33
C LEU A 96 -13.35 4.00 -3.16
N LEU A 97 -12.69 2.93 -2.70
CA LEU A 97 -11.61 2.28 -3.45
C LEU A 97 -12.13 1.60 -4.72
N ASP A 98 -13.26 0.89 -4.66
CA ASP A 98 -13.90 0.27 -5.82
C ASP A 98 -14.36 1.32 -6.83
N ARG A 99 -15.01 2.40 -6.37
CA ARG A 99 -15.37 3.55 -7.21
C ARG A 99 -14.15 4.21 -7.82
N GLY A 100 -13.07 4.35 -7.05
CA GLY A 100 -11.79 4.85 -7.54
C GLY A 100 -11.23 3.97 -8.66
N TRP A 101 -11.29 2.65 -8.53
CA TRP A 101 -10.85 1.71 -9.55
C TRP A 101 -11.71 1.78 -10.83
N LEU A 102 -13.04 1.75 -10.66
CA LEU A 102 -14.01 1.80 -11.76
C LEU A 102 -13.96 3.16 -12.49
N GLY A 103 -13.59 4.23 -11.79
CA GLY A 103 -13.47 5.59 -12.32
C GLY A 103 -12.04 6.01 -12.67
N ARG A 104 -11.06 5.11 -12.58
CA ARG A 104 -9.62 5.45 -12.58
C ARG A 104 -9.14 6.28 -13.76
N GLU A 105 -9.74 6.10 -14.95
CA GLU A 105 -9.34 6.79 -16.18
C GLU A 105 -9.65 8.30 -16.14
N ARG A 106 -10.42 8.76 -15.14
CA ARG A 106 -10.74 10.17 -14.90
C ARG A 106 -10.00 10.76 -13.70
N LEU A 107 -9.24 9.95 -12.97
CA LEU A 107 -8.51 10.40 -11.79
C LEU A 107 -7.20 11.06 -12.22
N PRO A 108 -6.69 12.04 -11.46
CA PRO A 108 -5.31 12.48 -11.61
C PRO A 108 -4.33 11.30 -11.49
N ASP A 109 -3.25 11.31 -12.28
CA ASP A 109 -2.31 10.18 -12.40
C ASP A 109 -1.80 9.65 -11.06
N GLY A 110 -1.51 10.55 -10.12
CA GLY A 110 -1.05 10.21 -8.79
C GLY A 110 -2.10 9.44 -7.98
N LEU A 111 -3.36 9.88 -8.01
CA LEU A 111 -4.45 9.18 -7.33
C LEU A 111 -4.79 7.86 -8.03
N ALA A 112 -4.74 7.81 -9.37
CA ALA A 112 -4.88 6.57 -10.12
C ALA A 112 -3.78 5.55 -9.76
N ALA A 113 -2.54 5.99 -9.54
CA ALA A 113 -1.45 5.15 -9.05
C ALA A 113 -1.71 4.64 -7.63
N THR A 114 -2.17 5.51 -6.72
CA THR A 114 -2.60 5.12 -5.37
C THR A 114 -3.67 4.03 -5.41
N VAL A 115 -4.74 4.22 -6.20
CA VAL A 115 -5.81 3.23 -6.37
C VAL A 115 -5.26 1.90 -6.89
N ARG A 116 -4.42 1.91 -7.93
CA ARG A 116 -3.78 0.68 -8.44
C ARG A 116 -2.98 -0.04 -7.35
N SER A 117 -2.21 0.70 -6.55
CA SER A 117 -1.44 0.11 -5.46
C SER A 117 -2.34 -0.50 -4.39
N ARG A 118 -3.44 0.16 -4.00
CA ARG A 118 -4.34 -0.33 -2.95
C ARG A 118 -5.22 -1.49 -3.38
N VAL A 119 -5.55 -1.58 -4.67
CA VAL A 119 -6.18 -2.78 -5.25
C VAL A 119 -5.20 -3.96 -5.30
N GLY A 120 -3.89 -3.68 -5.22
CA GLY A 120 -2.83 -4.69 -5.14
C GLY A 120 -2.17 -5.00 -6.47
N LEU A 121 -2.20 -4.07 -7.44
CA LEU A 121 -1.47 -4.22 -8.68
C LEU A 121 0.04 -4.05 -8.44
N PRO A 122 0.89 -4.91 -9.04
CA PRO A 122 2.33 -4.73 -9.02
C PRO A 122 2.71 -3.36 -9.60
N THR A 123 3.52 -2.62 -8.86
CA THR A 123 4.01 -1.30 -9.22
C THR A 123 5.52 -1.28 -9.05
N SER A 124 6.23 -0.64 -9.97
CA SER A 124 7.67 -0.41 -9.89
C SER A 124 7.95 1.00 -9.38
N ALA A 125 9.08 1.20 -8.71
CA ALA A 125 9.60 2.54 -8.46
C ALA A 125 10.25 3.06 -9.75
N ASP A 126 9.50 3.84 -10.52
CA ASP A 126 9.91 4.43 -11.80
C ASP A 126 10.16 5.94 -11.72
N GLY A 127 10.05 6.52 -10.52
CA GLY A 127 10.44 7.90 -10.27
C GLY A 127 11.94 8.14 -10.52
N PRO A 128 12.32 9.36 -10.94
CA PRO A 128 13.72 9.70 -11.19
C PRO A 128 14.56 9.42 -9.94
N PRO A 129 15.70 8.71 -10.08
CA PRO A 129 16.54 8.39 -8.93
C PRO A 129 17.12 9.67 -8.31
N VAL A 130 16.95 9.80 -7.00
CA VAL A 130 17.51 10.90 -6.22
C VAL A 130 18.66 10.34 -5.40
N ARG A 131 19.89 10.77 -5.72
CA ARG A 131 21.05 10.53 -4.89
C ARG A 131 21.06 11.53 -3.73
N ASP A 132 21.25 11.03 -2.52
CA ASP A 132 21.36 11.84 -1.30
C ASP A 132 22.15 11.05 -0.24
N HIS A 133 22.48 11.73 0.86
CA HIS A 133 22.92 11.12 2.11
C HIS A 133 21.70 10.85 2.98
N TRP A 134 21.21 9.61 2.93
CA TRP A 134 20.00 9.18 3.61
C TRP A 134 20.30 8.73 5.04
N LEU A 135 19.89 9.51 6.03
CA LEU A 135 19.93 9.14 7.45
C LEU A 135 18.86 8.09 7.76
N VAL A 136 19.26 6.96 8.32
CA VAL A 136 18.33 5.93 8.82
C VAL A 136 17.73 6.39 10.15
N LEU A 137 16.45 6.77 10.13
CA LEU A 137 15.73 7.29 11.30
C LEU A 137 15.21 6.19 12.20
N ALA A 138 14.63 5.14 11.61
CA ALA A 138 13.98 4.07 12.34
C ALA A 138 13.91 2.79 11.49
N GLN A 139 13.88 1.66 12.17
CA GLN A 139 13.64 0.35 11.57
C GLN A 139 12.66 -0.43 12.45
N TYR A 140 11.64 -1.03 11.83
CA TYR A 140 10.67 -1.88 12.52
C TYR A 140 10.31 -3.11 11.69
N ASP A 141 10.30 -4.27 12.35
CA ASP A 141 9.95 -5.54 11.73
C ASP A 141 8.59 -6.01 12.25
N THR A 142 7.66 -6.28 11.34
CA THR A 142 6.39 -6.96 11.61
C THR A 142 6.46 -8.35 10.99
N ALA A 143 6.18 -9.40 11.75
CA ALA A 143 6.18 -10.77 11.24
C ALA A 143 4.81 -11.43 11.40
N ASP A 144 4.39 -12.18 10.37
CA ASP A 144 3.34 -13.18 10.46
C ASP A 144 3.88 -14.59 10.12
N ALA A 145 3.02 -15.60 10.09
CA ALA A 145 3.43 -16.99 9.83
C ALA A 145 4.09 -17.21 8.45
N ARG A 146 3.89 -16.32 7.48
CA ARG A 146 4.32 -16.45 6.09
C ARG A 146 5.38 -15.41 5.71
N LEU A 147 5.37 -14.23 6.32
CA LEU A 147 6.12 -13.07 5.86
C LEU A 147 6.62 -12.20 7.02
N THR A 148 7.90 -11.87 7.00
CA THR A 148 8.47 -10.79 7.79
C THR A 148 8.61 -9.55 6.91
N THR A 149 8.01 -8.44 7.33
CA THR A 149 8.12 -7.13 6.66
C THR A 149 8.94 -6.18 7.51
N ARG A 150 10.05 -5.69 6.97
CA ARG A 150 10.87 -4.62 7.54
C ARG A 150 10.51 -3.29 6.92
N ARG A 151 10.23 -2.30 7.76
CA ARG A 151 10.06 -0.89 7.41
C ARG A 151 11.29 -0.12 7.85
N VAL A 152 11.91 0.63 6.94
CA VAL A 152 13.04 1.51 7.23
C VAL A 152 12.69 2.93 6.81
N TRP A 153 12.68 3.86 7.75
CA TRP A 153 12.46 5.28 7.46
C TRP A 153 13.79 6.00 7.30
N LEU A 154 13.90 6.77 6.23
CA LEU A 154 15.09 7.51 5.85
C LEU A 154 14.78 9.00 5.75
N TYR A 155 15.78 9.83 6.00
CA TYR A 155 15.74 11.27 5.77
C TYR A 155 16.91 11.71 4.89
N GLY A 156 16.62 12.31 3.75
CA GLY A 156 17.60 12.86 2.81
C GLY A 156 18.08 14.22 3.27
N LYS A 157 19.40 14.33 3.50
CA LYS A 157 20.01 15.55 4.03
C LYS A 157 19.93 16.73 3.05
N GLU A 158 20.14 16.47 1.76
CA GLU A 158 20.21 17.49 0.72
C GLU A 158 18.83 17.75 0.10
N SER A 159 18.01 16.72 0.00
CA SER A 159 16.67 16.80 -0.59
C SER A 159 15.57 17.24 0.39
N ASP A 160 15.83 17.20 1.71
CA ASP A 160 14.81 17.41 2.77
C ASP A 160 13.59 16.48 2.59
N ARG A 161 13.85 15.24 2.14
CA ARG A 161 12.81 14.24 1.86
C ARG A 161 12.83 13.13 2.89
N THR A 162 11.64 12.64 3.22
CA THR A 162 11.48 11.40 3.98
C THR A 162 11.12 10.26 3.02
N ALA A 163 11.72 9.10 3.21
CA ALA A 163 11.44 7.91 2.39
C ALA A 163 11.22 6.67 3.27
N LEU A 164 10.35 5.78 2.83
CA LEU A 164 10.09 4.48 3.45
C LEU A 164 10.56 3.37 2.50
N LEU A 165 11.57 2.62 2.93
CA LEU A 165 11.97 1.39 2.28
C LEU A 165 11.25 0.20 2.92
N LEU A 166 10.77 -0.72 2.08
CA LEU A 166 10.21 -1.99 2.51
C LEU A 166 11.14 -3.13 2.08
N SER A 167 11.47 -4.01 3.01
CA SER A 167 12.19 -5.26 2.75
C SER A 167 11.40 -6.43 3.31
N TYR A 168 11.45 -7.55 2.63
CA TYR A 168 10.62 -8.72 2.94
C TYR A 168 11.49 -9.96 3.13
N GLY A 169 11.13 -10.78 4.11
CA GLY A 169 11.72 -12.08 4.37
C GLY A 169 10.65 -13.17 4.36
N ALA A 170 10.85 -14.21 3.57
CA ALA A 170 9.89 -15.31 3.46
C ALA A 170 10.03 -16.31 4.63
N ALA A 171 8.90 -16.86 5.08
CA ALA A 171 8.85 -17.99 6.03
C ALA A 171 9.70 -17.76 7.30
N GLY A 172 9.50 -16.60 7.94
CA GLY A 172 10.19 -16.25 9.19
C GLY A 172 11.66 -15.85 9.04
N ARG A 173 12.21 -15.82 7.82
CA ARG A 173 13.56 -15.30 7.59
C ARG A 173 13.62 -13.78 7.80
N ALA A 174 14.76 -13.30 8.26
CA ALA A 174 15.02 -11.87 8.36
C ALA A 174 15.04 -11.24 6.95
N PRO A 175 14.47 -10.04 6.78
CA PRO A 175 14.56 -9.31 5.52
C PRO A 175 16.02 -8.96 5.16
N GLU A 176 16.34 -8.98 3.87
CA GLU A 176 17.71 -8.83 3.37
C GLU A 176 18.31 -7.45 3.69
N LEU A 177 17.50 -6.40 3.64
CA LEU A 177 17.99 -5.03 3.83
C LEU A 177 18.30 -4.79 5.30
N THR A 178 19.59 -4.62 5.62
CA THR A 178 20.06 -4.31 6.97
C THR A 178 20.69 -2.91 6.97
N LEU A 179 19.96 -1.94 7.51
CA LEU A 179 20.37 -0.54 7.58
C LEU A 179 20.36 -0.10 9.06
N PRO A 180 21.53 0.04 9.70
CA PRO A 180 21.60 0.44 11.10
C PRO A 180 20.96 1.82 11.32
N VAL A 181 20.09 1.93 12.32
CA VAL A 181 19.51 3.22 12.74
C VAL A 181 20.64 4.16 13.18
N GLY A 182 20.58 5.42 12.74
CA GLY A 182 21.61 6.42 12.97
C GLY A 182 22.77 6.40 11.97
N ALA A 183 22.79 5.47 11.01
CA ALA A 183 23.74 5.51 9.91
C ALA A 183 23.25 6.42 8.77
N ALA A 184 24.17 7.02 8.02
CA ALA A 184 23.93 7.67 6.75
C ALA A 184 24.30 6.73 5.61
N LEU A 185 23.47 6.73 4.57
CA LEU A 185 23.64 5.93 3.36
C LEU A 185 23.77 6.86 2.15
N ASP A 186 24.92 6.86 1.47
CA ASP A 186 25.08 7.51 0.16
C ASP A 186 24.50 6.59 -0.91
N ALA A 187 23.27 6.89 -1.34
CA ALA A 187 22.55 6.06 -2.29
C ALA A 187 21.53 6.84 -3.12
N GLU A 188 21.20 6.26 -4.27
CA GLU A 188 20.02 6.62 -5.04
C GLU A 188 18.77 5.98 -4.44
N ILE A 189 17.68 6.75 -4.41
CA ILE A 189 16.35 6.27 -4.07
C ILE A 189 15.36 6.74 -5.14
N SER A 190 14.51 5.82 -5.61
CA SER A 190 13.44 6.10 -6.56
C SER A 190 12.08 5.96 -5.89
N ALA A 191 11.21 6.95 -6.06
CA ALA A 191 9.87 6.92 -5.50
C ALA A 191 8.96 5.94 -6.27
N TYR A 192 8.02 5.33 -5.55
CA TYR A 192 6.87 4.67 -6.18
C TYR A 192 5.86 5.73 -6.65
N PRO A 193 5.13 5.48 -7.75
CA PRO A 193 4.08 6.38 -8.18
C PRO A 193 2.90 6.33 -7.20
N GLY A 194 2.31 7.48 -6.95
CA GLY A 194 1.25 7.66 -5.95
C GLY A 194 1.37 9.02 -5.28
N THR A 195 0.25 9.67 -5.00
CA THR A 195 0.23 10.88 -4.17
C THR A 195 0.34 10.51 -2.70
N GLY A 196 1.02 11.35 -1.90
CA GLY A 196 1.16 11.15 -0.45
C GLY A 196 2.03 9.97 0.00
N GLN A 197 2.42 9.07 -0.90
CA GLN A 197 3.22 7.89 -0.55
C GLN A 197 4.71 8.24 -0.37
N GLN A 198 5.25 7.91 0.80
CA GLN A 198 6.69 8.01 1.07
C GLN A 198 7.47 6.77 0.59
N ARG A 199 6.77 5.77 0.04
CA ARG A 199 7.38 4.49 -0.33
C ARG A 199 8.39 4.71 -1.46
N ALA A 200 9.56 4.11 -1.30
CA ALA A 200 10.63 4.20 -2.27
C ALA A 200 11.39 2.87 -2.41
N ALA A 201 12.14 2.74 -3.50
CA ALA A 201 13.05 1.64 -3.76
C ALA A 201 14.50 2.14 -3.62
N LEU A 202 15.34 1.32 -3.01
CA LEU A 202 16.77 1.57 -2.93
C LEU A 202 17.42 1.24 -4.27
N GLY A 203 18.09 2.24 -4.84
CA GLY A 203 18.89 2.11 -6.05
C GLY A 203 20.35 1.80 -5.73
N ARG A 204 21.25 2.40 -6.51
CA ARG A 204 22.69 2.19 -6.33
C ARG A 204 23.17 2.80 -5.01
N GLN A 205 23.97 2.02 -4.28
CA GLN A 205 24.75 2.51 -3.13
C GLN A 205 26.15 2.88 -3.61
N PHE A 206 26.65 4.03 -3.17
CA PHE A 206 27.96 4.56 -3.57
C PHE A 206 29.04 4.34 -2.52
N ALA A 207 28.63 4.15 -1.26
CA ALA A 207 29.51 3.85 -0.14
C ALA A 207 28.78 2.96 0.90
N PRO A 208 29.52 2.22 1.74
CA PRO A 208 28.94 1.53 2.90
C PRO A 208 28.26 2.52 3.86
N PRO A 209 27.23 2.10 4.62
CA PRO A 209 26.63 2.96 5.64
C PRO A 209 27.63 3.36 6.73
N GLU A 210 27.64 4.64 7.10
CA GLU A 210 28.53 5.19 8.13
C GLU A 210 27.76 5.89 9.25
N PRO A 211 28.26 5.94 10.50
CA PRO A 211 27.59 6.67 11.58
C PRO A 211 27.37 8.14 11.24
N ALA A 212 26.11 8.59 11.30
CA ALA A 212 25.76 9.95 10.97
C ALA A 212 25.81 10.88 12.20
N ARG A 213 26.27 12.12 11.98
CA ARG A 213 26.11 13.22 12.95
C ARG A 213 25.00 14.19 12.58
N THR A 214 24.47 14.08 11.36
CA THR A 214 23.38 14.91 10.86
C THR A 214 22.14 14.73 11.72
N ARG A 215 21.51 15.84 12.11
CA ARG A 215 20.19 15.83 12.74
C ARG A 215 19.20 16.51 11.80
N PRO A 216 18.11 15.84 11.42
CA PRO A 216 17.05 16.49 10.66
C PRO A 216 16.51 17.70 11.45
N PRO A 217 16.07 18.77 10.76
CA PRO A 217 15.42 19.88 11.40
C PRO A 217 14.15 19.40 12.11
N GLY A 218 13.98 19.81 13.37
CA GLY A 218 12.75 19.56 14.11
C GLY A 218 11.60 20.42 13.59
N VAL A 219 10.37 19.95 13.81
CA VAL A 219 9.15 20.74 13.53
C VAL A 219 8.31 20.84 14.80
N ALA A 220 7.49 21.90 14.89
CA ALA A 220 6.52 22.03 15.96
C ALA A 220 5.45 20.93 15.86
N THR A 221 4.88 20.50 16.99
CA THR A 221 3.83 19.47 17.04
C THR A 221 2.59 19.86 16.24
N SER A 222 2.21 21.14 16.25
CA SER A 222 1.11 21.67 15.42
C SER A 222 1.41 21.54 13.93
N GLN A 223 2.62 21.85 13.50
CA GLN A 223 3.05 21.70 12.12
C GLN A 223 3.11 20.22 11.71
N ALA A 224 3.52 19.34 12.61
CA ALA A 224 3.50 17.89 12.37
C ALA A 224 2.08 17.38 12.13
N ALA A 225 1.09 17.83 12.93
CA ALA A 225 -0.31 17.47 12.74
C ALA A 225 -0.87 17.98 11.40
N VAL A 226 -0.51 19.20 10.98
CA VAL A 226 -0.89 19.74 9.67
C VAL A 226 -0.29 18.91 8.54
N ARG A 227 1.02 18.62 8.58
CA ARG A 227 1.69 17.78 7.57
C ARG A 227 1.09 16.39 7.48
N TYR A 228 0.68 15.81 8.61
CA TYR A 228 -0.03 14.54 8.64
C TYR A 228 -1.40 14.64 7.95
N GLY A 229 -2.17 15.70 8.21
CA GLY A 229 -3.43 15.95 7.53
C GLY A 229 -3.29 16.18 6.01
N GLU A 230 -2.25 16.89 5.58
CA GLU A 230 -1.93 17.07 4.16
C GLU A 230 -1.56 15.73 3.51
N ALA A 231 -0.72 14.92 4.15
CA ALA A 231 -0.36 13.59 3.66
C ALA A 231 -1.58 12.66 3.56
N LEU A 232 -2.49 12.69 4.54
CA LEU A 232 -3.75 11.94 4.50
C LEU A 232 -4.67 12.42 3.37
N ARG A 233 -4.74 13.73 3.11
CA ARG A 233 -5.55 14.27 2.01
C ARG A 233 -5.05 13.80 0.65
N ASP A 234 -3.73 13.68 0.49
CA ASP A 234 -3.10 13.26 -0.76
C ASP A 234 -3.15 11.73 -0.98
N ASP A 235 -3.36 10.95 0.09
CA ASP A 235 -3.56 9.50 0.07
C ASP A 235 -4.85 9.11 0.83
N PRO A 236 -6.04 9.57 0.37
CA PRO A 236 -7.30 9.49 1.12
C PRO A 236 -7.85 8.07 1.25
#